data_AF-X0V1B0-F1
#
_entry.id   AF-X0V1B0-F1
#
_cell.length_a   1.000
_cell.length_b   1.000
_cell.length_c   1.000
_cell.angle_alpha   90.00
_cell.angle_beta   90.00
_cell.angle_gamma   90.00
#
_symmetry.space_group_name_H-M   'P 1'
#
loop_
_entity.id
_entity.type
_entity.pdbx_description
1 polymer ?
#
loop_
_entity_poly.entity_id
_entity_poly.type
_entity_poly.pdbx_seq_one_letter_code
_entity_poly.pdbx_strand_id
1 'polypeptide(L)'
;EMLEYCEADVRATKELVLACRMMTEAEHRDWIICEQINDHGICIDREFAGAAVKYASEEADAINARITRLTNGQITKFTQSKRVRELVIEHMRDQGLNMDPVTRYKAGEVKLSMDKNARRELMDLNAEGSMPLPDHIMELIELTDDGNRSSVSKFAGMLSRADEDDRVRGAYVFAGAGQTQRFASRGLQVHNMRRDAYTQTEADELLERMLRHEPLEDVMNTLSKGLRSALIPRDDDHVFVVGDWSSIEAMGLPWLANSPGAEKKLD
;
A
#
# COMPACT_ATOMS: atom_id res chain seq x y z
N GLU A 1 21.44 -15.79 -35.47
CA GLU A 1 21.02 -15.96 -34.07
C GLU A 1 20.07 -14.87 -33.57
N MET A 2 20.52 -13.65 -33.20
CA MET A 2 19.60 -12.62 -32.66
C MET A 2 18.50 -12.19 -33.66
N LEU A 3 18.86 -11.97 -34.93
CA LEU A 3 17.89 -11.59 -35.96
C LEU A 3 16.82 -12.67 -36.18
N GLU A 4 17.23 -13.93 -36.26
CA GLU A 4 16.31 -15.07 -36.40
C GLU A 4 15.40 -15.21 -35.17
N TYR A 5 15.92 -14.96 -33.97
CA TYR A 5 15.14 -14.92 -32.74
C TYR A 5 14.07 -13.81 -32.79
N CYS A 6 14.45 -12.58 -33.15
CA CYS A 6 13.49 -11.48 -33.25
C CYS A 6 12.43 -11.73 -34.34
N GLU A 7 12.79 -12.33 -35.47
CA GLU A 7 11.82 -12.73 -36.48
C GLU A 7 10.81 -13.76 -35.94
N ALA A 8 11.28 -14.74 -35.16
CA ALA A 8 10.41 -15.73 -34.54
C ALA A 8 9.43 -15.07 -33.55
N ASP A 9 9.89 -14.13 -32.71
CA ASP A 9 9.05 -13.39 -31.76
C ASP A 9 7.98 -12.54 -32.47
N VAL A 10 8.33 -11.88 -33.57
CA VAL A 10 7.37 -11.11 -34.39
C VAL A 10 6.31 -12.03 -34.99
N ARG A 11 6.71 -13.19 -35.51
CA ARG A 11 5.75 -14.19 -36.05
C ARG A 11 4.83 -14.69 -34.94
N ALA A 12 5.37 -15.05 -33.77
CA ALA A 12 4.59 -15.54 -32.63
C ALA A 12 3.60 -14.48 -32.12
N THR A 13 4.03 -13.23 -32.00
CA THR A 13 3.18 -12.12 -31.53
C THR A 13 2.08 -11.81 -32.54
N LYS A 14 2.38 -11.85 -33.85
CA LYS A 14 1.37 -11.71 -34.90
C LYS A 14 0.30 -12.80 -34.81
N GLU A 15 0.70 -14.07 -34.69
CA GLU A 15 -0.25 -15.19 -34.54
C GLU A 15 -1.12 -15.03 -33.29
N LEU A 16 -0.53 -14.59 -32.16
CA LEU A 16 -1.27 -14.34 -30.93
C LEU A 16 -2.29 -13.19 -31.09
N VAL A 17 -1.90 -12.08 -31.72
CA VAL A 17 -2.79 -10.96 -32.00
C VAL A 17 -3.97 -11.38 -32.88
N LEU A 18 -3.74 -12.21 -33.89
CA LEU A 18 -4.80 -12.74 -34.77
C LEU A 18 -5.73 -13.73 -34.04
N ALA A 19 -5.23 -14.43 -33.02
CA ALA A 19 -6.01 -15.37 -32.22
C ALA A 19 -6.77 -14.71 -31.05
N CYS A 20 -6.40 -13.49 -30.67
CA CYS A 20 -7.02 -12.74 -29.58
C CYS A 20 -8.07 -11.74 -30.09
N ARG A 21 -9.00 -11.36 -29.20
CA ARG A 21 -9.91 -10.24 -29.48
C ARG A 21 -9.11 -8.95 -29.54
N MET A 22 -9.28 -8.18 -30.60
CA MET A 22 -8.74 -6.82 -30.69
C MET A 22 -9.40 -5.89 -29.66
N MET A 23 -8.63 -4.93 -29.15
CA MET A 23 -9.17 -3.85 -28.32
C MET A 23 -10.24 -3.07 -29.11
N THR A 24 -11.32 -2.69 -28.43
CA THR A 24 -12.23 -1.67 -28.95
C THR A 24 -11.52 -0.32 -29.02
N GLU A 25 -12.09 0.63 -29.77
CA GLU A 25 -11.57 2.00 -29.81
C GLU A 25 -11.52 2.67 -28.43
N ALA A 26 -12.48 2.34 -27.55
CA ALA A 26 -12.52 2.86 -26.18
C ALA A 26 -11.38 2.29 -25.34
N GLU A 27 -11.18 0.96 -25.34
CA GLU A 27 -10.10 0.30 -24.61
C GLU A 27 -8.72 0.76 -25.09
N HIS A 28 -8.56 0.92 -26.40
CA HIS A 28 -7.32 1.42 -26.97
C HIS A 28 -7.06 2.88 -26.55
N ARG A 29 -8.10 3.72 -26.50
CA ARG A 29 -7.98 5.09 -26.01
C ARG A 29 -7.59 5.14 -24.53
N ASP A 30 -8.21 4.31 -23.70
CA ASP A 30 -7.88 4.21 -22.27
C ASP A 30 -6.44 3.72 -22.07
N TRP A 31 -5.99 2.76 -22.88
CA TRP A 31 -4.59 2.32 -22.90
C TRP A 31 -3.64 3.47 -23.28
N ILE A 32 -3.92 4.22 -24.35
CA ILE A 32 -3.12 5.39 -24.75
C ILE A 32 -3.03 6.42 -23.62
N ILE A 33 -4.15 6.72 -22.95
CA ILE A 33 -4.17 7.65 -21.81
C ILE A 33 -3.28 7.13 -20.68
N CYS A 34 -3.32 5.83 -20.39
CA CYS A 34 -2.47 5.22 -19.37
C CYS A 34 -0.97 5.38 -19.71
N GLU A 35 -0.59 5.16 -20.96
CA GLU A 35 0.79 5.34 -21.43
C GLU A 35 1.22 6.82 -21.36
N GLN A 36 0.35 7.76 -21.75
CA GLN A 36 0.62 9.19 -21.62
C GLN A 36 0.84 9.63 -20.17
N ILE A 37 0.03 9.12 -19.24
CA ILE A 37 0.20 9.35 -17.79
C ILE A 37 1.56 8.78 -17.33
N ASN A 38 1.90 7.58 -17.78
CA ASN A 38 3.15 6.92 -17.42
C ASN A 38 4.39 7.65 -17.95
N ASP A 39 4.34 8.16 -19.18
CA ASP A 39 5.42 8.93 -19.81
C ASP A 39 5.60 10.30 -19.15
N HIS A 40 4.50 10.95 -18.79
CA HIS A 40 4.53 12.21 -18.06
C HIS A 40 5.14 12.04 -16.67
N GLY A 41 4.80 10.95 -15.99
CA GLY A 41 5.31 10.62 -14.66
C GLY A 41 4.78 11.52 -13.55
N ILE A 42 5.08 11.14 -12.31
CA ILE A 42 4.65 11.84 -11.09
C ILE A 42 5.88 12.48 -10.46
N CYS A 43 5.88 13.82 -10.33
CA CYS A 43 6.96 14.54 -9.68
C CYS A 43 6.94 14.27 -8.17
N ILE A 44 8.12 14.06 -7.58
CA ILE A 44 8.27 13.76 -6.17
C ILE A 44 9.19 14.77 -5.49
N ASP A 45 8.93 15.02 -4.21
CA ASP A 45 9.89 15.66 -3.34
C ASP A 45 10.93 14.62 -2.88
N ARG A 46 12.11 14.65 -3.51
CA ARG A 46 13.21 13.74 -3.18
C ARG A 46 13.78 13.98 -1.80
N GLU A 47 13.82 15.22 -1.33
CA GLU A 47 14.38 15.55 -0.03
C GLU A 47 13.47 15.02 1.08
N PHE A 48 12.16 15.26 0.95
CA PHE A 48 11.14 14.69 1.82
C PHE A 48 11.18 13.17 1.83
N ALA A 49 11.19 12.54 0.65
CA ALA A 49 11.25 11.09 0.56
C ALA A 49 12.56 10.51 1.14
N GLY A 50 13.69 11.19 0.96
CA GLY A 50 14.99 10.83 1.53
C GLY A 50 14.99 10.88 3.06
N ALA A 51 14.52 11.98 3.63
CA ALA A 51 14.38 12.15 5.06
C ALA A 51 13.44 11.11 5.67
N ALA A 52 12.30 10.86 5.02
CA ALA A 52 11.33 9.85 5.44
C ALA A 52 11.92 8.43 5.47
N VAL A 53 12.71 8.04 4.46
CA VAL A 53 13.39 6.73 4.43
C VAL A 53 14.39 6.59 5.58
N LYS A 54 15.14 7.65 5.89
CA LYS A 54 16.10 7.64 6.99
C LYS A 54 15.40 7.42 8.34
N TYR A 55 14.36 8.20 8.64
CA TYR A 55 13.57 8.05 9.86
C TYR A 55 12.93 6.68 9.98
N ALA A 56 12.37 6.19 8.89
CA ALA A 56 11.78 4.87 8.85
C ALA A 56 12.79 3.74 9.15
N SER A 57 14.04 3.89 8.67
CA SER A 57 15.09 2.91 8.94
C SER A 57 15.49 2.91 10.42
N GLU A 58 15.65 4.09 11.01
CA GLU A 58 15.98 4.25 12.43
C GLU A 58 14.87 3.66 13.33
N GLU A 59 13.61 3.93 12.99
CA GLU A 59 12.46 3.35 13.70
C GLU A 59 12.37 1.83 13.52
N ALA A 60 12.60 1.31 12.31
CA ALA A 60 12.61 -0.12 12.05
C ALA A 60 13.68 -0.83 12.89
N ASP A 61 14.87 -0.24 13.05
CA ASP A 61 15.94 -0.77 13.88
C ASP A 61 15.56 -0.73 15.37
N ALA A 62 14.91 0.34 15.84
CA ALA A 62 14.40 0.45 17.20
C ALA A 62 13.34 -0.63 17.51
N ILE A 63 12.37 -0.82 16.60
CA ILE A 63 11.34 -1.87 16.67
C ILE A 63 12.00 -3.25 16.70
N ASN A 64 12.94 -3.54 15.81
CA ASN A 64 13.63 -4.83 15.75
C ASN A 64 14.42 -5.11 17.05
N ALA A 65 15.11 -4.10 17.58
CA ALA A 65 15.82 -4.21 18.86
C ALA A 65 14.86 -4.43 20.04
N ARG A 66 13.66 -3.86 20.00
CA ARG A 66 12.63 -4.08 21.02
C ARG A 66 12.04 -5.48 20.93
N ILE A 67 11.67 -5.95 19.74
CA ILE A 67 11.20 -7.33 19.50
C ILE A 67 12.24 -8.36 19.93
N THR A 68 13.52 -8.12 19.62
CA THR A 68 14.62 -9.00 20.02
C THR A 68 14.71 -9.15 21.53
N ARG A 69 14.60 -8.04 22.28
CA ARG A 69 14.61 -8.05 23.74
C ARG A 69 13.37 -8.75 24.30
N LEU A 70 12.19 -8.40 23.79
CA LEU A 70 10.88 -8.93 24.21
C LEU A 70 10.79 -10.45 24.07
N THR A 71 11.41 -10.98 23.01
CA THR A 71 11.35 -12.41 22.67
C THR A 71 12.61 -13.18 23.06
N ASN A 72 13.52 -12.59 23.84
CA ASN A 72 14.81 -13.19 24.23
C ASN A 72 15.62 -13.73 23.03
N GLY A 73 15.64 -12.99 21.92
CA GLY A 73 16.34 -13.35 20.69
C GLY A 73 15.61 -14.37 19.81
N GLN A 74 14.43 -14.86 20.20
CA GLN A 74 13.63 -15.74 19.36
C GLN A 74 13.10 -15.03 18.12
N ILE A 75 12.91 -13.71 18.13
CA ILE A 75 12.51 -12.96 16.95
C ILE A 75 13.41 -11.75 16.87
N THR A 76 14.12 -11.59 15.75
CA THR A 76 15.08 -10.50 15.55
C THR A 76 14.54 -9.40 14.65
N LYS A 77 13.52 -9.71 13.83
CA LYS A 77 12.92 -8.76 12.90
C LYS A 77 11.40 -8.91 12.86
N PHE A 78 10.68 -7.80 12.79
CA PHE A 78 9.21 -7.82 12.60
C PHE A 78 8.78 -8.51 11.28
N THR A 79 9.68 -8.58 10.29
CA THR A 79 9.46 -9.27 9.01
C THR A 79 9.48 -10.79 9.12
N GLN A 80 9.89 -11.36 10.27
CA GLN A 80 9.82 -12.80 10.53
C GLN A 80 8.40 -13.24 10.89
N SER A 81 7.41 -12.88 10.05
CA SER A 81 5.97 -13.03 10.31
C SER A 81 5.56 -14.45 10.65
N LYS A 82 6.25 -15.47 10.09
CA LYS A 82 6.02 -16.87 10.45
C LYS A 82 6.31 -17.15 11.93
N ARG A 83 7.42 -16.64 12.46
CA ARG A 83 7.84 -16.83 13.86
C ARG A 83 6.94 -16.05 14.81
N VAL A 84 6.61 -14.81 14.48
CA VAL A 84 5.63 -14.00 15.25
C VAL A 84 4.31 -14.76 15.35
N ARG A 85 3.81 -15.26 14.21
CA ARG A 85 2.58 -16.03 14.15
C ARG A 85 2.62 -17.29 15.00
N GLU A 86 3.70 -18.06 14.93
CA GLU A 86 3.85 -19.29 15.70
C GLU A 86 3.88 -19.02 17.20
N LEU A 87 4.63 -18.01 17.64
CA LEU A 87 4.73 -17.62 19.05
C LEU A 87 3.37 -17.17 19.62
N VAL A 88 2.65 -16.31 18.92
CA VAL A 88 1.32 -15.83 19.39
C VAL A 88 0.31 -16.98 19.42
N ILE A 89 0.29 -17.83 18.40
CA ILE A 89 -0.62 -18.99 18.36
C ILE A 89 -0.31 -20.00 19.46
N GLU A 90 0.96 -20.29 19.71
CA GLU A 90 1.38 -21.19 20.79
C GLU A 90 0.92 -20.65 22.14
N HIS A 91 1.13 -19.35 22.38
CA HIS A 91 0.63 -18.69 23.58
C HIS A 91 -0.89 -18.81 23.74
N MET A 92 -1.66 -18.53 22.68
CA MET A 92 -3.12 -18.67 22.70
C MET A 92 -3.55 -20.12 23.01
N ARG A 93 -2.86 -21.12 22.47
CA ARG A 93 -3.16 -22.54 22.73
C ARG A 93 -2.88 -22.92 24.18
N ASP A 94 -1.74 -22.51 24.72
CA ASP A 94 -1.33 -22.83 26.09
C ASP A 94 -2.29 -22.21 27.12
N GLN A 95 -2.84 -21.04 26.81
CA GLN A 95 -3.85 -20.37 27.63
C GLN A 95 -5.29 -20.81 27.34
N GLY A 96 -5.50 -21.71 26.37
CA GLY A 96 -6.84 -22.17 25.98
C GLY A 96 -7.74 -21.06 25.40
N LEU A 97 -7.15 -20.03 24.79
CA LEU A 97 -7.87 -18.89 24.21
C LEU A 97 -8.58 -19.28 22.91
N ASN A 98 -9.64 -18.53 22.58
CA ASN A 98 -10.36 -18.71 21.32
C ASN A 98 -9.44 -18.41 20.12
N MET A 99 -9.39 -19.33 19.16
CA MET A 99 -8.56 -19.23 17.96
C MET A 99 -9.29 -18.58 16.78
N ASP A 100 -10.57 -18.25 16.89
CA ASP A 100 -11.36 -17.61 15.84
C ASP A 100 -10.69 -16.36 15.24
N PRO A 101 -10.11 -15.42 16.04
CA PRO A 101 -9.52 -14.19 15.49
C PRO A 101 -8.39 -14.44 14.50
N VAL A 102 -7.64 -15.52 14.71
CA VAL A 102 -6.51 -15.92 13.87
C VAL A 102 -6.89 -16.98 12.83
N THR A 103 -8.15 -17.43 12.79
CA THR A 103 -8.59 -18.49 11.88
C THR A 103 -9.05 -17.91 10.54
N ARG A 104 -8.58 -18.48 9.43
CA ARG A 104 -8.97 -18.12 8.07
C ARG A 104 -9.32 -19.36 7.27
N TYR A 105 -10.38 -19.26 6.48
CA TYR A 105 -10.82 -20.31 5.56
C TYR A 105 -10.39 -19.96 4.15
N LYS A 106 -9.56 -20.81 3.53
CA LYS A 106 -9.12 -20.62 2.15
C LYS A 106 -9.21 -21.94 1.39
N ALA A 107 -10.01 -21.96 0.34
CA ALA A 107 -10.20 -23.16 -0.51
C ALA A 107 -10.62 -24.43 0.26
N GLY A 108 -11.45 -24.28 1.31
CA GLY A 108 -11.89 -25.40 2.15
C GLY A 108 -10.91 -25.82 3.24
N GLU A 109 -9.72 -25.22 3.30
CA GLU A 109 -8.73 -25.49 4.35
C GLU A 109 -8.76 -24.40 5.44
N VAL A 110 -8.59 -24.85 6.69
CA VAL A 110 -8.46 -23.98 7.86
C VAL A 110 -6.98 -23.61 8.03
N LYS A 111 -6.69 -22.31 8.01
CA LYS A 111 -5.34 -21.78 8.22
C LYS A 111 -5.33 -20.75 9.33
N LEU A 112 -4.36 -20.90 10.25
CA LEU A 112 -4.09 -19.87 11.25
C LEU A 112 -3.19 -18.77 10.66
N SER A 113 -3.67 -17.54 10.68
CA SER A 113 -3.10 -16.34 10.08
C SER A 113 -2.92 -15.26 11.14
N MET A 114 -1.84 -14.48 11.01
CA MET A 114 -1.62 -13.23 11.76
C MET A 114 -1.55 -12.07 10.77
N ASP A 115 -2.51 -12.05 9.84
CA ASP A 115 -2.70 -10.92 8.92
C ASP A 115 -3.13 -9.64 9.68
N LYS A 116 -3.20 -8.51 8.96
CA LYS A 116 -3.54 -7.22 9.56
C LYS A 116 -4.87 -7.25 10.31
N ASN A 117 -5.87 -7.97 9.77
CA ASN A 117 -7.19 -8.06 10.40
C ASN A 117 -7.13 -8.92 11.66
N ALA A 118 -6.41 -10.05 11.63
CA ALA A 118 -6.23 -10.90 12.81
C ALA A 118 -5.54 -10.14 13.95
N ARG A 119 -4.46 -9.40 13.63
CA ARG A 119 -3.78 -8.57 14.62
C ARG A 119 -4.72 -7.52 15.20
N ARG A 120 -5.44 -6.79 14.34
CA ARG A 120 -6.39 -5.76 14.79
C ARG A 120 -7.46 -6.33 15.72
N GLU A 121 -8.09 -7.43 15.32
CA GLU A 121 -9.10 -8.12 16.12
C GLU A 121 -8.56 -8.55 17.49
N LEU A 122 -7.34 -9.10 17.55
CA LEU A 122 -6.68 -9.42 18.82
C LEU A 122 -6.43 -8.17 19.70
N MET A 123 -5.99 -7.05 19.12
CA MET A 123 -5.82 -5.79 19.85
C MET A 123 -7.16 -5.32 20.44
N ASP A 124 -8.22 -5.37 19.65
CA ASP A 124 -9.55 -4.90 20.03
C ASP A 124 -10.14 -5.79 21.16
N LEU A 125 -10.07 -7.12 21.02
CA LEU A 125 -10.52 -8.06 22.04
C LEU A 125 -9.73 -7.94 23.36
N ASN A 126 -8.43 -7.65 23.27
CA ASN A 126 -7.61 -7.38 24.44
C ASN A 126 -8.04 -6.07 25.13
N ALA A 127 -8.29 -5.00 24.36
CA ALA A 127 -8.74 -3.72 24.88
C ALA A 127 -10.14 -3.79 25.53
N GLU A 128 -11.03 -4.63 24.99
CA GLU A 128 -12.34 -4.94 25.57
C GLU A 128 -12.27 -5.85 26.80
N GLY A 129 -11.12 -6.46 27.07
CA GLY A 129 -10.93 -7.44 28.15
C GLY A 129 -11.60 -8.79 27.90
N SER A 130 -12.12 -9.02 26.70
CA SER A 130 -12.77 -10.27 26.29
C SER A 130 -11.75 -11.37 25.97
N MET A 131 -10.52 -10.99 25.61
CA MET A 131 -9.39 -11.89 25.43
C MET A 131 -8.08 -11.23 25.93
N PRO A 132 -7.81 -11.26 27.25
CA PRO A 132 -6.62 -10.64 27.80
C PRO A 132 -5.37 -11.43 27.36
N LEU A 133 -4.49 -10.76 26.64
CA LEU A 133 -3.17 -11.24 26.28
C LEU A 133 -2.14 -10.63 27.23
N PRO A 134 -1.07 -11.36 27.61
CA PRO A 134 0.00 -10.75 28.38
C PRO A 134 0.64 -9.58 27.65
N ASP A 135 1.07 -8.57 28.41
CA ASP A 135 1.63 -7.32 27.88
C ASP A 135 2.72 -7.56 26.82
N HIS A 136 3.60 -8.56 27.04
CA HIS A 136 4.66 -8.87 26.09
C HIS A 136 4.18 -9.47 24.75
N ILE A 137 3.04 -10.16 24.74
CA ILE A 137 2.42 -10.67 23.50
C ILE A 137 1.73 -9.51 22.79
N MET A 138 1.02 -8.67 23.53
CA MET A 138 0.35 -7.49 23.01
C MET A 138 1.37 -6.54 22.35
N GLU A 139 2.44 -6.20 23.08
CA GLU A 139 3.52 -5.36 22.57
C GLU A 139 4.18 -5.96 21.31
N LEU A 140 4.35 -7.29 21.24
CA LEU A 140 4.88 -7.95 20.03
C LEU A 140 3.94 -7.74 18.83
N ILE A 141 2.63 -7.83 19.03
CA ILE A 141 1.61 -7.66 17.98
C ILE A 141 1.62 -6.22 17.48
N GLU A 142 1.69 -5.23 18.38
CA GLU A 142 1.78 -3.79 18.08
C GLU A 142 3.04 -3.45 17.29
N LEU A 143 4.22 -3.83 17.80
CA LEU A 143 5.51 -3.63 17.13
C LEU A 143 5.54 -4.28 15.74
N THR A 144 4.88 -5.44 15.59
CA THR A 144 4.75 -6.10 14.30
C THR A 144 3.83 -5.34 13.36
N ASP A 145 2.72 -4.77 13.83
CA ASP A 145 1.81 -3.98 12.99
C ASP A 145 2.47 -2.69 12.53
N ASP A 146 3.19 -2.02 13.43
CA ASP A 146 3.92 -0.79 13.14
C ASP A 146 5.06 -1.01 12.14
N GLY A 147 5.91 -2.01 12.38
CA GLY A 147 7.02 -2.33 11.47
C GLY A 147 6.55 -2.75 10.07
N ASN A 148 5.37 -3.38 9.95
CA ASN A 148 4.85 -3.83 8.66
C ASN A 148 4.10 -2.75 7.86
N ARG A 149 4.07 -1.47 8.30
CA ARG A 149 3.43 -0.41 7.51
C ARG A 149 4.20 -0.15 6.21
N SER A 150 3.46 -0.09 5.09
CA SER A 150 4.05 -0.01 3.74
C SER A 150 4.62 1.36 3.34
N SER A 151 4.51 2.40 4.18
CA SER A 151 4.93 3.77 3.85
C SER A 151 6.39 3.86 3.46
N VAL A 152 7.27 3.16 4.19
CA VAL A 152 8.72 3.11 3.94
C VAL A 152 9.03 2.62 2.53
N SER A 153 8.41 1.50 2.14
CA SER A 153 8.63 0.92 0.81
C SER A 153 8.16 1.83 -0.32
N LYS A 154 7.18 2.70 -0.05
CA LYS A 154 6.69 3.68 -1.02
C LYS A 154 7.66 4.84 -1.16
N PHE A 155 8.20 5.41 -0.07
CA PHE A 155 9.23 6.45 -0.16
C PHE A 155 10.53 5.93 -0.82
N ALA A 156 10.99 4.73 -0.45
CA ALA A 156 12.11 4.09 -1.12
C ALA A 156 11.80 3.84 -2.62
N GLY A 157 10.56 3.46 -2.92
CA GLY A 157 10.04 3.31 -4.28
C GLY A 157 10.00 4.62 -5.07
N MET A 158 9.74 5.76 -4.42
CA MET A 158 9.82 7.09 -5.04
C MET A 158 11.27 7.37 -5.46
N LEU A 159 12.21 7.27 -4.52
CA LEU A 159 13.62 7.60 -4.77
C LEU A 159 14.27 6.70 -5.83
N SER A 160 14.00 5.40 -5.77
CA SER A 160 14.62 4.40 -6.66
C SER A 160 14.04 4.35 -8.07
N ARG A 161 12.86 4.94 -8.28
CA ARG A 161 12.16 4.93 -9.57
C ARG A 161 12.06 6.30 -10.23
N ALA A 162 12.37 7.37 -9.49
CA ALA A 162 12.39 8.69 -10.07
C ALA A 162 13.62 8.86 -10.97
N ASP A 163 13.41 9.41 -12.15
CA ASP A 163 14.47 9.78 -13.10
C ASP A 163 15.19 11.08 -12.67
N GLU A 164 16.13 11.55 -13.48
CA GLU A 164 16.92 12.78 -13.21
C GLU A 164 16.06 14.05 -13.05
N ASP A 165 14.84 14.05 -13.57
CA ASP A 165 13.87 15.15 -13.47
C ASP A 165 12.83 14.94 -12.34
N ASP A 166 13.19 14.13 -11.34
CA ASP A 166 12.41 13.87 -10.13
C ASP A 166 11.03 13.25 -10.39
N ARG A 167 10.86 12.57 -11.54
CA ARG A 167 9.59 11.96 -11.93
C ARG A 167 9.62 10.45 -11.89
N VAL A 168 8.63 9.88 -11.22
CA VAL A 168 8.35 8.44 -11.24
C VAL A 168 7.49 8.11 -12.45
N ARG A 169 8.07 7.41 -13.43
CA ARG A 169 7.39 6.94 -14.65
C ARG A 169 6.94 5.49 -14.55
N GLY A 170 5.95 5.13 -15.37
CA GLY A 170 5.45 3.74 -15.44
C GLY A 170 4.79 3.27 -14.13
N ALA A 171 4.12 4.16 -13.40
CA ALA A 171 3.47 3.87 -12.13
C ALA A 171 2.09 3.20 -12.29
N TYR A 172 1.51 3.22 -13.49
CA TYR A 172 0.18 2.69 -13.80
C TYR A 172 0.24 1.53 -14.78
N VAL A 173 -0.75 0.64 -14.68
CA VAL A 173 -0.94 -0.49 -15.58
C VAL A 173 -2.39 -0.46 -16.07
N PHE A 174 -2.55 -0.27 -17.38
CA PHE A 174 -3.84 -0.41 -18.05
C PHE A 174 -4.42 -1.81 -17.80
N ALA A 175 -5.72 -1.88 -17.48
CA ALA A 175 -6.44 -3.12 -17.22
C ALA A 175 -5.75 -4.08 -16.22
N GLY A 176 -4.90 -3.57 -15.32
CA GLY A 176 -4.15 -4.40 -14.38
C GLY A 176 -5.04 -5.15 -13.38
N ALA A 177 -6.26 -4.65 -13.12
CA ALA A 177 -7.29 -5.39 -12.40
C ALA A 177 -8.14 -6.21 -13.39
N GLY A 178 -7.65 -7.38 -13.80
CA GLY A 178 -8.21 -8.14 -14.93
C GLY A 178 -9.71 -8.46 -14.87
N GLN A 179 -10.31 -8.58 -13.67
CA GLN A 179 -11.76 -8.81 -13.51
C GLN A 179 -12.62 -7.57 -13.79
N THR A 180 -12.11 -6.37 -13.51
CA THR A 180 -12.88 -5.12 -13.61
C THR A 180 -12.35 -4.18 -14.68
N GLN A 181 -11.23 -4.52 -15.31
CA GLN A 181 -10.49 -3.70 -16.28
C GLN A 181 -10.03 -2.33 -15.72
N ARG A 182 -10.12 -2.12 -14.39
CA ARG A 182 -9.63 -0.89 -13.75
C ARG A 182 -8.10 -0.80 -13.91
N PHE A 183 -7.62 0.44 -13.95
CA PHE A 183 -6.18 0.70 -13.86
C PHE A 183 -5.66 0.17 -12.53
N ALA A 184 -4.45 -0.39 -12.55
CA ALA A 184 -3.70 -0.76 -11.36
C ALA A 184 -2.46 0.14 -11.24
N SER A 185 -1.79 0.10 -10.09
CA SER A 185 -0.45 0.66 -9.95
C SER A 185 0.63 -0.42 -9.99
N ARG A 186 1.84 -0.05 -10.37
CA ARG A 186 3.04 -0.87 -10.27
C ARG A 186 4.23 -0.04 -9.75
N GLY A 187 5.08 -0.66 -8.94
CA GLY A 187 6.21 0.04 -8.32
C GLY A 187 5.73 1.00 -7.23
N LEU A 188 5.44 2.25 -7.59
CA LEU A 188 4.84 3.24 -6.71
C LEU A 188 3.33 3.01 -6.66
N GLN A 189 2.86 2.24 -5.68
CA GLN A 189 1.46 1.85 -5.50
C GLN A 189 0.57 3.04 -5.05
N VAL A 190 0.37 4.02 -5.94
CA VAL A 190 -0.32 5.30 -5.65
C VAL A 190 -1.80 5.12 -5.29
N HIS A 191 -2.50 4.13 -5.87
CA HIS A 191 -3.91 3.85 -5.52
C HIS A 191 -4.13 3.47 -4.05
N ASN A 192 -3.09 2.95 -3.37
CA ASN A 192 -3.15 2.47 -1.98
C ASN A 192 -2.38 3.38 -1.02
N MET A 193 -2.24 4.67 -1.36
CA MET A 193 -1.79 5.68 -0.41
C MET A 193 -2.94 6.11 0.49
N ARG A 194 -2.59 6.54 1.72
CA ARG A 194 -3.58 7.08 2.67
C ARG A 194 -4.29 8.27 2.06
N ARG A 195 -5.57 8.48 2.41
CA ARG A 195 -6.39 9.53 1.80
C ARG A 195 -6.13 10.90 2.39
N ASP A 196 -6.05 10.97 3.70
CA ASP A 196 -5.64 12.17 4.41
C ASP A 196 -4.13 12.37 4.27
N ALA A 197 -3.76 13.62 4.11
CA ALA A 197 -2.41 14.07 3.83
C ALA A 197 -2.11 15.32 4.66
N TYR A 198 -0.84 15.69 4.76
CA TYR A 198 -0.48 17.01 5.24
C TYR A 198 -0.72 18.04 4.15
N THR A 199 -1.08 19.26 4.56
CA THR A 199 -0.91 20.45 3.71
C THR A 199 0.57 20.62 3.35
N GLN A 200 0.87 21.41 2.32
CA GLN A 200 2.27 21.63 1.93
C GLN A 200 3.08 22.24 3.08
N THR A 201 2.54 23.24 3.77
CA THR A 201 3.20 23.86 4.93
C THR A 201 3.49 22.87 6.05
N GLU A 202 2.52 22.01 6.41
CA GLU A 202 2.75 20.97 7.42
C GLU A 202 3.80 19.93 6.98
N ALA A 203 3.89 19.64 5.67
CA ALA A 203 4.89 18.74 5.13
C ALA A 203 6.29 19.36 5.14
N ASP A 204 6.40 20.64 4.81
CA ASP A 204 7.66 21.40 4.87
C ASP A 204 8.17 21.50 6.32
N GLU A 205 7.28 21.79 7.27
CA GLU A 205 7.60 21.78 8.70
C GLU A 205 8.06 20.39 9.17
N LEU A 206 7.37 19.32 8.73
CA LEU A 206 7.77 17.95 9.03
C LEU A 206 9.14 17.62 8.44
N LEU A 207 9.44 18.08 7.23
CA LEU A 207 10.74 17.94 6.60
C LEU A 207 11.83 18.63 7.44
N GLU A 208 11.64 19.89 7.82
CA GLU A 208 12.60 20.60 8.66
C GLU A 208 12.90 19.86 9.96
N ARG A 209 11.85 19.35 10.62
CA ARG A 209 11.99 18.57 11.86
C ARG A 209 12.79 17.28 11.62
N MET A 210 12.53 16.59 10.50
CA MET A 210 13.32 15.41 10.12
C MET A 210 14.79 15.77 9.85
N LEU A 211 15.06 16.85 9.12
CA LEU A 211 16.43 17.28 8.84
C LEU A 211 17.19 17.69 10.12
N ARG A 212 16.48 18.23 11.11
CA ARG A 212 17.01 18.56 12.44
C ARG A 212 17.14 17.37 13.39
N HIS A 213 16.79 16.16 12.95
CA HIS A 213 16.83 14.96 13.79
C HIS A 213 15.93 15.05 15.04
N GLU A 214 14.82 15.78 14.94
CA GLU A 214 13.86 15.88 16.03
C GLU A 214 13.08 14.56 16.20
N PRO A 215 12.74 14.16 17.43
CA PRO A 215 11.90 12.99 17.67
C PRO A 215 10.50 13.21 17.10
N LEU A 216 9.97 12.21 16.40
CA LEU A 216 8.60 12.18 15.89
C LEU A 216 7.78 11.20 16.71
N GLU A 217 6.55 11.59 17.06
CA GLU A 217 5.57 10.68 17.64
C GLU A 217 4.95 9.83 16.53
N ASP A 218 4.73 8.52 16.81
CA ASP A 218 4.21 7.53 15.87
C ASP A 218 4.80 7.72 14.45
N VAL A 219 6.12 7.54 14.35
CA VAL A 219 6.89 7.74 13.13
C VAL A 219 6.19 7.09 11.94
N MET A 220 5.72 5.86 12.09
CA MET A 220 5.10 5.12 11.01
C MET A 220 3.76 5.72 10.55
N ASN A 221 2.97 6.31 11.45
CA ASN A 221 1.72 7.00 11.10
C ASN A 221 1.99 8.35 10.44
N THR A 222 2.90 9.11 11.03
CA THR A 222 3.37 10.41 10.53
C THR A 222 3.89 10.27 9.09
N LEU A 223 4.81 9.34 8.85
CA LEU A 223 5.32 9.05 7.52
C LEU A 223 4.24 8.53 6.56
N SER A 224 3.30 7.71 7.04
CA SER A 224 2.19 7.23 6.21
C SER A 224 1.27 8.35 5.73
N LYS A 225 1.04 9.38 6.55
CA LYS A 225 0.27 10.58 6.18
C LYS A 225 1.02 11.43 5.15
N GLY A 226 2.34 11.50 5.25
CA GLY A 226 3.21 12.27 4.34
C GLY A 226 3.33 11.72 2.91
N LEU A 227 2.85 10.50 2.63
CA LEU A 227 3.01 9.87 1.32
C LEU A 227 2.46 10.70 0.15
N ARG A 228 1.29 11.33 0.32
CA ARG A 228 0.69 12.16 -0.73
C ARG A 228 1.33 13.54 -0.80
N SER A 229 1.80 14.06 0.34
CA SER A 229 2.48 15.36 0.41
C SER A 229 3.87 15.33 -0.24
N ALA A 230 4.49 14.15 -0.37
CA ALA A 230 5.71 13.96 -1.13
C ALA A 230 5.49 13.92 -2.66
N LEU A 231 4.24 13.96 -3.13
CA LEU A 231 3.92 14.16 -4.54
C LEU A 231 3.71 15.66 -4.73
N ILE A 232 4.51 16.27 -5.60
CA ILE A 232 4.51 17.72 -5.79
C ILE A 232 4.14 18.10 -7.23
N PRO A 233 3.61 19.31 -7.46
CA PRO A 233 3.50 19.84 -8.81
C PRO A 233 4.87 19.89 -9.50
N ARG A 234 4.85 20.14 -10.82
CA ARG A 234 6.10 20.23 -11.60
C ARG A 234 7.02 21.34 -11.08
N ASP A 235 6.43 22.47 -10.72
CA ASP A 235 7.08 23.70 -10.30
C ASP A 235 6.03 24.58 -9.58
N ASP A 236 6.48 25.73 -9.06
CA ASP A 236 5.67 26.65 -8.25
C ASP A 236 4.51 27.30 -9.02
N ASP A 237 4.54 27.29 -10.35
CA ASP A 237 3.47 27.85 -11.20
C ASP A 237 2.37 26.82 -11.50
N HIS A 238 2.51 25.59 -11.03
CA HIS A 238 1.54 24.51 -11.23
C HIS A 238 0.88 24.07 -9.93
N VAL A 239 -0.36 23.63 -10.05
CA VAL A 239 -1.14 23.05 -8.94
C VAL A 239 -1.78 21.74 -9.38
N PHE A 240 -2.04 20.86 -8.42
CA PHE A 240 -2.89 19.71 -8.67
C PHE A 240 -4.35 20.12 -8.71
N VAL A 241 -5.05 19.70 -9.78
CA VAL A 241 -6.50 19.81 -9.89
C VAL A 241 -7.07 18.41 -9.73
N VAL A 242 -7.91 18.23 -8.71
CA VAL A 242 -8.49 16.93 -8.37
C VAL A 242 -9.99 16.96 -8.64
N GLY A 243 -10.45 16.02 -9.47
CA GLY A 243 -11.88 15.73 -9.66
C GLY A 243 -12.19 14.32 -9.16
N ASP A 244 -13.33 14.17 -8.47
CA ASP A 244 -13.82 12.87 -8.01
C ASP A 244 -15.32 12.72 -8.33
N TRP A 245 -15.75 11.48 -8.58
CA TRP A 245 -17.14 11.17 -8.81
C TRP A 245 -17.86 10.92 -7.49
N SER A 246 -18.64 11.90 -7.04
CA SER A 246 -19.40 11.82 -5.80
C SER A 246 -20.29 10.57 -5.73
N SER A 247 -19.94 9.61 -4.86
CA SER A 247 -20.75 8.41 -4.60
C SER A 247 -21.08 7.54 -5.82
N ILE A 248 -20.18 7.46 -6.81
CA ILE A 248 -20.44 6.78 -8.10
C ILE A 248 -20.96 5.33 -7.96
N GLU A 249 -20.39 4.54 -7.06
CA GLU A 249 -20.81 3.15 -6.85
C GLU A 249 -22.23 3.06 -6.25
N ALA A 250 -22.60 4.02 -5.40
CA ALA A 250 -23.92 4.11 -4.80
C ALA A 250 -24.98 4.68 -5.78
N MET A 251 -24.56 5.31 -6.88
CA MET A 251 -25.46 5.75 -7.96
C MET A 251 -25.65 4.65 -9.01
N GLY A 252 -24.59 3.90 -9.33
CA GLY A 252 -24.64 2.87 -10.36
C GLY A 252 -25.59 1.72 -10.02
N LEU A 253 -25.60 1.23 -8.78
CA LEU A 253 -26.44 0.08 -8.40
C LEU A 253 -27.95 0.42 -8.43
N PRO A 254 -28.43 1.54 -7.86
CA PRO A 254 -29.83 1.94 -8.00
C PRO A 254 -30.28 2.13 -9.46
N TRP A 255 -29.41 2.71 -10.30
CA TRP A 255 -29.67 2.87 -11.74
C TRP A 255 -29.81 1.52 -12.44
N LEU A 256 -28.87 0.59 -12.22
CA LEU A 256 -28.90 -0.77 -12.78
C LEU A 256 -30.13 -1.56 -12.32
N ALA A 257 -30.53 -1.39 -11.06
CA ALA A 257 -31.68 -2.08 -10.47
C ALA A 257 -33.03 -1.44 -10.84
N ASN A 258 -33.04 -0.31 -11.57
CA ASN A 258 -34.23 0.51 -11.83
C ASN A 258 -35.07 0.76 -10.56
N SER A 259 -34.38 1.04 -9.45
CA SER A 259 -35.05 1.20 -8.16
C SER A 259 -35.77 2.56 -8.09
N PRO A 260 -36.93 2.67 -7.43
CA PRO A 260 -37.62 3.97 -7.27
C PRO A 260 -36.78 5.04 -6.54
N GLY A 261 -35.77 4.62 -5.77
CA GLY A 261 -34.84 5.52 -5.10
C GLY A 261 -33.71 6.03 -5.99
N ALA A 262 -33.56 5.50 -7.22
CA ALA A 262 -32.51 5.86 -8.15
C ALA A 262 -32.67 7.30 -8.66
N GLU A 263 -33.89 7.72 -9.00
CA GLU A 263 -34.16 9.07 -9.52
C GLU A 263 -33.63 10.15 -8.55
N LYS A 264 -33.90 10.00 -7.25
CA LYS A 264 -33.42 10.92 -6.19
C LYS A 264 -31.90 10.95 -5.99
N LYS A 265 -31.19 9.98 -6.54
CA LYS A 265 -29.73 9.82 -6.40
C LYS A 265 -28.98 10.20 -7.68
N LEU A 266 -29.68 10.31 -8.80
CA LEU A 266 -29.14 10.62 -10.12
C LEU A 266 -29.31 12.10 -10.50
N ASP A 267 -30.20 12.81 -9.81
CA ASP A 267 -30.32 14.28 -9.80
C ASP A 267 -29.27 14.93 -8.88
#